data_AF-A0A0N4TDC1-F1
#
_entry.id   AF-A0A0N4TDC1-F1
#
_cell.length_a   1.000
_cell.length_b   1.000
_cell.length_c   1.000
_cell.angle_alpha   90.00
_cell.angle_beta   90.00
_cell.angle_gamma   90.00
#
_symmetry.space_group_name_H-M   'P 1'
#
loop_
_entity.id
_entity.type
_entity.pdbx_description
1 polymer ?
#
loop_
_entity_poly.entity_id
_entity_poly.type
_entity_poly.pdbx_seq_one_letter_code
_entity_poly.pdbx_strand_id
1 'polypeptide(L)'
;MHGNNEPVNLYCTLILILIVILMCFVTFYQEKQTLQVISDLKAVLPTSCIVIRDCKKQQVPEEELVTGDLVVISAGAIIPADMRILQSNGLKIETSAITGDKDAYDYTHEAVTTYPSVFEARNVAFKGSFCLEGDGIGIVVRTGKYTVI
;
A
#
# COMPACT_ATOMS: atom_id res chain seq x y z
N MET A 1 60.26 29.96 -0.97
CA MET A 1 59.93 28.93 0.04
C MET A 1 59.00 27.90 -0.58
N HIS A 2 59.53 27.14 -1.53
CA HIS A 2 58.87 26.04 -2.25
C HIS A 2 59.72 24.79 -1.99
N GLY A 3 59.09 23.66 -1.70
CA GLY A 3 59.77 22.37 -1.61
C GLY A 3 59.83 21.76 -0.20
N ASN A 4 58.77 21.02 0.15
CA ASN A 4 58.85 19.73 0.87
C ASN A 4 57.47 19.09 1.12
N ASN A 5 56.37 19.80 0.85
CA ASN A 5 55.01 19.29 1.10
C ASN A 5 54.28 18.77 -0.16
N GLU A 6 54.84 18.93 -1.36
CA GLU A 6 54.23 18.43 -2.61
C GLU A 6 54.05 16.90 -2.65
N PRO A 7 55.06 16.07 -2.28
CA PRO A 7 54.85 14.63 -2.25
C PRO A 7 53.83 14.24 -1.17
N VAL A 8 53.85 14.91 -0.01
CA VAL A 8 52.91 14.64 1.10
C VAL A 8 51.47 14.95 0.69
N ASN A 9 51.23 16.08 0.02
CA ASN A 9 49.91 16.46 -0.47
C ASN A 9 49.41 15.50 -1.58
N LEU A 10 50.32 15.01 -2.43
CA LEU A 10 50.01 13.99 -3.43
C LEU A 10 49.60 12.66 -2.77
N TYR A 11 50.32 12.21 -1.75
CA TYR A 11 49.95 11.01 -0.97
C TYR A 11 48.60 11.18 -0.26
N CYS A 12 48.35 12.33 0.36
CA CYS A 12 47.06 12.63 0.99
C CYS A 12 45.91 12.59 -0.03
N THR A 13 46.10 13.14 -1.23
CA THR A 13 45.10 13.14 -2.30
C THR A 13 44.77 11.73 -2.77
N LEU A 14 45.80 10.89 -2.97
CA LEU A 14 45.62 9.49 -3.37
C LEU A 14 44.87 8.67 -2.30
N ILE A 15 45.20 8.88 -1.02
CA ILE A 15 44.53 8.20 0.10
C ILE A 15 43.07 8.63 0.19
N LEU A 16 42.77 9.92 0.05
CA LEU A 16 41.39 10.43 0.09
C LEU A 16 40.55 9.88 -1.07
N ILE A 17 41.11 9.83 -2.29
CA ILE A 17 40.42 9.24 -3.44
C ILE A 17 40.12 7.76 -3.19
N LEU A 18 41.06 7.01 -2.65
CA LEU A 18 40.87 5.59 -2.32
C LEU A 18 39.75 5.39 -1.30
N ILE A 19 39.70 6.23 -0.25
CA ILE A 19 38.66 6.18 0.79
C ILE A 19 37.28 6.49 0.19
N VAL A 20 37.17 7.50 -0.68
CA VAL A 20 35.91 7.87 -1.33
C VAL A 20 35.40 6.74 -2.24
N ILE A 21 36.28 6.10 -3.00
CA ILE A 21 35.92 4.94 -3.84
C ILE A 21 35.41 3.77 -2.98
N LEU A 22 36.09 3.48 -1.87
CA LEU A 22 35.65 2.45 -0.92
C LEU A 22 34.28 2.78 -0.31
N MET A 23 34.07 4.04 0.10
CA MET A 23 32.78 4.48 0.65
C MET A 23 31.66 4.36 -0.39
N CYS A 24 31.87 4.80 -1.63
CA CYS A 24 30.90 4.61 -2.71
C CYS A 24 30.57 3.13 -2.93
N PHE A 25 31.56 2.24 -2.91
CA PHE A 25 31.33 0.81 -3.09
C PHE A 25 30.51 0.20 -1.94
N VAL A 26 30.84 0.56 -0.69
CA VAL A 26 30.09 0.13 0.50
C VAL A 26 28.65 0.65 0.45
N THR A 27 28.44 1.92 0.13
CA THR A 27 27.11 2.52 0.02
C THR A 27 26.28 1.84 -1.08
N PHE A 28 26.88 1.60 -2.25
CA PHE A 28 26.19 0.90 -3.34
C PHE A 28 25.81 -0.55 -2.96
N TYR A 29 26.65 -1.22 -2.18
CA TYR A 29 26.36 -2.57 -1.71
C TYR A 29 25.25 -2.59 -0.63
N GLN A 30 25.26 -1.61 0.28
CA GLN A 30 24.20 -1.44 1.29
C GLN A 30 22.85 -1.13 0.64
N GLU A 31 22.82 -0.26 -0.37
CA GLU A 31 21.60 0.12 -1.10
C GLU A 31 20.94 -1.10 -1.76
N LYS A 32 21.74 -2.02 -2.31
CA LYS A 32 21.23 -3.29 -2.85
C LYS A 32 20.63 -4.22 -1.80
N GLN A 33 21.21 -4.28 -0.60
CA GLN A 33 20.63 -5.08 0.50
C GLN A 33 19.34 -4.47 1.03
N THR A 34 19.25 -3.14 1.11
CA THR A 34 18.04 -2.46 1.59
C THR A 34 16.84 -2.73 0.68
N LEU A 35 17.05 -2.85 -0.65
CA LEU A 35 15.99 -3.19 -1.59
C LEU A 35 15.44 -4.62 -1.41
N GLN A 36 16.27 -5.58 -0.99
CA GLN A 36 15.84 -6.97 -0.77
C GLN A 36 14.98 -7.13 0.49
N VAL A 37 15.27 -6.37 1.56
CA VAL A 37 14.48 -6.43 2.80
C VAL A 37 13.02 -5.96 2.60
N ILE A 38 12.79 -5.05 1.65
CA ILE A 38 11.43 -4.56 1.32
C ILE A 38 10.63 -5.60 0.52
N SER A 39 11.28 -6.42 -0.30
CA SER A 39 10.67 -7.56 -1.00
C SER A 39 10.13 -8.59 -0.01
N ASP A 40 10.94 -8.93 0.99
CA ASP A 40 10.62 -10.01 1.93
C ASP A 40 9.56 -9.62 2.97
N LEU A 41 9.39 -8.31 3.26
CA LEU A 41 8.29 -7.81 4.08
C LEU A 41 6.92 -7.92 3.40
N LYS A 42 6.85 -7.82 2.07
CA LYS A 42 5.58 -8.01 1.34
C LYS A 42 5.10 -9.47 1.35
N ALA A 43 5.99 -10.42 1.60
CA ALA A 43 5.67 -11.86 1.61
C ALA A 43 5.10 -12.37 2.95
N VAL A 44 5.09 -11.56 4.03
CA VAL A 44 4.85 -12.05 5.39
C VAL A 44 3.44 -11.76 5.94
N LEU A 45 2.59 -11.05 5.22
CA LEU A 45 1.17 -10.91 5.59
C LEU A 45 0.30 -11.34 4.43
N PRO A 46 0.01 -12.65 4.28
CA PRO A 46 -1.09 -13.09 3.43
C PRO A 46 -2.37 -12.51 4.01
N THR A 47 -2.73 -11.33 3.52
CA THR A 47 -4.00 -10.69 3.86
C THR A 47 -5.06 -11.55 3.21
N SER A 48 -5.92 -12.14 4.04
CA SER A 48 -7.04 -12.94 3.58
C SER A 48 -8.32 -12.15 3.75
N CYS A 49 -9.25 -12.36 2.85
CA CYS A 49 -10.55 -11.70 2.87
C CYS A 49 -11.68 -12.74 2.84
N ILE A 50 -12.85 -12.36 3.34
CA ILE A 50 -14.03 -13.21 3.32
C ILE A 50 -14.83 -12.85 2.07
N VAL A 51 -14.99 -13.80 1.17
CA VAL A 51 -15.80 -13.67 -0.04
C VAL A 51 -17.05 -14.53 0.03
N ILE A 52 -18.08 -14.17 -0.75
CA ILE A 52 -19.30 -14.97 -0.91
C ILE A 52 -19.26 -15.57 -2.32
N ARG A 53 -18.88 -16.86 -2.40
CA ARG A 53 -18.89 -17.67 -3.63
C ARG A 53 -19.77 -18.89 -3.39
N ASP A 54 -20.53 -19.32 -4.40
CA ASP A 54 -21.47 -20.45 -4.29
C ASP A 54 -22.45 -20.31 -3.10
N CYS A 55 -22.92 -19.10 -2.84
CA CYS A 55 -23.81 -18.76 -1.72
C CYS A 55 -23.24 -19.07 -0.32
N LYS A 56 -21.92 -19.23 -0.20
CA LYS A 56 -21.23 -19.52 1.08
C LYS A 56 -20.11 -18.50 1.33
N LYS A 57 -19.92 -18.15 2.59
CA LYS A 57 -18.75 -17.36 3.03
C LYS A 57 -17.51 -18.24 3.01
N GLN A 58 -16.48 -17.79 2.31
CA GLN A 58 -15.21 -18.50 2.15
C GLN A 58 -14.08 -17.52 2.42
N GLN A 59 -13.06 -17.97 3.15
CA GLN A 59 -11.84 -17.18 3.34
C GLN A 59 -10.89 -17.47 2.18
N VAL A 60 -10.50 -16.42 1.46
CA VAL A 60 -9.70 -16.51 0.24
C VAL A 60 -8.51 -15.55 0.37
N PRO A 61 -7.31 -15.93 -0.11
CA PRO A 61 -6.17 -15.01 -0.19
C PRO A 61 -6.51 -13.79 -1.06
N GLU A 62 -6.01 -12.59 -0.71
CA GLU A 62 -6.21 -11.38 -1.53
C GLU A 62 -5.77 -11.58 -2.99
N GLU A 63 -4.74 -12.40 -3.23
CA GLU A 63 -4.21 -12.72 -4.57
C GLU A 63 -5.19 -13.48 -5.46
N GLU A 64 -6.12 -14.22 -4.87
CA GLU A 64 -7.15 -14.99 -5.58
C GLU A 64 -8.46 -14.21 -5.78
N LEU A 65 -8.50 -12.95 -5.35
CA LEU A 65 -9.65 -12.07 -5.49
C LEU A 65 -9.76 -11.59 -6.95
N VAL A 66 -10.97 -11.69 -7.51
CA VAL A 66 -11.26 -11.29 -8.90
C VAL A 66 -12.37 -10.25 -8.96
N THR A 67 -12.40 -9.48 -10.05
CA THR A 67 -13.51 -8.57 -10.34
C THR A 67 -14.83 -9.34 -10.37
N GLY A 68 -15.84 -8.80 -9.68
CA GLY A 68 -17.16 -9.42 -9.53
C GLY A 68 -17.35 -10.24 -8.26
N ASP A 69 -16.29 -10.52 -7.49
CA ASP A 69 -16.44 -11.16 -6.19
C ASP A 69 -17.22 -10.29 -5.21
N LEU A 70 -18.06 -10.94 -4.40
CA LEU A 70 -18.72 -10.33 -3.25
C LEU A 70 -17.82 -10.47 -2.02
N VAL A 71 -17.35 -9.37 -1.47
CA VAL A 71 -16.48 -9.32 -0.29
C VAL A 71 -17.29 -8.87 0.92
N VAL A 72 -17.15 -9.59 2.03
CA VAL A 72 -17.69 -9.20 3.33
C VAL A 72 -16.70 -8.28 4.03
N ILE A 73 -17.17 -7.10 4.43
CA ILE A 73 -16.41 -6.10 5.17
C ILE A 73 -16.81 -6.20 6.63
N SER A 74 -15.84 -6.12 7.53
CA SER A 74 -16.06 -6.11 8.97
C SER A 74 -15.10 -5.15 9.64
N ALA A 75 -15.52 -4.54 10.74
CA ALA A 75 -14.68 -3.70 11.57
C ALA A 75 -13.34 -4.39 11.91
N GLY A 76 -12.25 -3.65 11.80
CA GLY A 76 -10.88 -4.14 11.98
C GLY A 76 -10.25 -4.75 10.72
N ALA A 77 -10.96 -4.85 9.60
CA ALA A 77 -10.42 -5.38 8.36
C ALA A 77 -9.88 -4.29 7.43
N ILE A 78 -8.83 -4.64 6.68
CA ILE A 78 -8.34 -3.85 5.55
C ILE A 78 -9.16 -4.19 4.31
N ILE A 79 -9.50 -3.16 3.52
CA ILE A 79 -10.21 -3.34 2.25
C ILE A 79 -9.25 -3.97 1.22
N PRO A 80 -9.55 -5.17 0.66
CA PRO A 80 -8.60 -5.95 -0.14
C PRO A 80 -8.49 -5.49 -1.62
N ALA A 81 -9.46 -4.73 -2.12
CA ALA A 81 -9.54 -4.30 -3.51
C ALA A 81 -10.42 -3.04 -3.63
N ASP A 82 -10.52 -2.44 -4.81
CA ASP A 82 -11.51 -1.39 -5.01
C ASP A 82 -12.89 -2.03 -5.24
N MET A 83 -13.88 -1.60 -4.46
CA MET A 83 -15.17 -2.26 -4.40
C MET A 83 -16.32 -1.26 -4.26
N ARG A 84 -17.42 -1.55 -4.95
CA ARG A 84 -18.68 -0.83 -4.80
C ARG A 84 -19.46 -1.43 -3.63
N ILE A 85 -19.82 -0.61 -2.66
CA ILE A 85 -20.60 -1.02 -1.49
C ILE A 85 -22.03 -1.34 -1.91
N LEU A 86 -22.49 -2.56 -1.61
CA LEU A 86 -23.85 -3.04 -1.87
C LEU A 86 -24.71 -3.07 -0.61
N GLN A 87 -24.07 -3.26 0.55
CA GLN A 87 -24.72 -3.22 1.86
C GLN A 87 -23.77 -2.55 2.85
N SER A 88 -24.34 -1.74 3.75
CA SER A 88 -23.60 -0.98 4.76
C SER A 88 -24.42 -0.90 6.04
N ASN A 89 -23.85 -1.26 7.17
CA ASN A 89 -24.44 -1.13 8.49
C ASN A 89 -23.46 -0.41 9.42
N GLY A 90 -23.64 0.90 9.57
CA GLY A 90 -22.71 1.75 10.33
C GLY A 90 -21.27 1.70 9.80
N LEU A 91 -21.11 1.47 8.49
CA LEU A 91 -19.82 1.21 7.87
C LEU A 91 -18.98 2.49 7.84
N LYS A 92 -17.91 2.54 8.64
CA LYS A 92 -16.99 3.68 8.70
C LYS A 92 -15.59 3.25 8.27
N ILE A 93 -15.08 3.90 7.24
CA ILE A 93 -13.79 3.53 6.62
C ILE A 93 -12.84 4.74 6.68
N GLU A 94 -11.62 4.47 7.17
CA GLU A 94 -10.49 5.39 7.16
C GLU A 94 -9.75 5.31 5.81
N THR A 95 -9.53 6.46 5.19
CA THR A 95 -8.95 6.58 3.83
C THR A 95 -7.48 7.00 3.82
N SER A 96 -6.75 6.78 4.93
CA SER A 96 -5.35 7.21 5.07
C SER A 96 -4.41 6.63 4.01
N ALA A 97 -4.72 5.45 3.46
CA ALA A 97 -3.97 4.85 2.36
C ALA A 97 -4.01 5.68 1.06
N ILE A 98 -5.03 6.53 0.87
CA ILE A 98 -5.25 7.31 -0.34
C ILE A 98 -4.90 8.79 -0.11
N THR A 99 -5.46 9.37 0.93
CA THR A 99 -5.37 10.82 1.19
C THR A 99 -4.11 11.17 1.96
N GLY A 100 -3.49 10.21 2.66
CA GLY A 100 -2.40 10.45 3.60
C GLY A 100 -2.86 10.95 4.98
N ASP A 101 -4.13 11.33 5.10
CA ASP A 101 -4.74 11.82 6.34
C ASP A 101 -5.62 10.75 6.99
N LYS A 102 -5.63 10.69 8.32
CA LYS A 102 -6.41 9.71 9.12
C LYS A 102 -7.88 10.09 9.27
N ASP A 103 -8.47 10.58 8.19
CA ASP A 103 -9.89 10.91 8.16
C ASP A 103 -10.73 9.65 7.90
N ALA A 104 -11.82 9.56 8.64
CA ALA A 104 -12.78 8.47 8.56
C ALA A 104 -14.15 9.01 8.17
N TYR A 105 -14.79 8.33 7.23
CA TYR A 105 -16.10 8.73 6.73
C TYR A 105 -17.08 7.56 6.76
N ASP A 106 -18.36 7.88 6.87
CA ASP A 106 -19.43 6.89 6.73
C ASP A 106 -19.62 6.54 5.25
N TYR A 107 -19.71 5.23 5.00
CA TYR A 107 -19.92 4.65 3.68
C TYR A 107 -21.33 4.07 3.57
N THR A 108 -21.93 4.25 2.40
CA THR A 108 -23.31 3.85 2.11
C THR A 108 -23.39 3.04 0.82
N HIS A 109 -24.41 2.19 0.73
CA HIS A 109 -24.75 1.48 -0.51
C HIS A 109 -25.51 2.37 -1.50
N GLU A 110 -26.04 3.51 -1.07
CA GLU A 110 -26.82 4.42 -1.92
C GLU A 110 -26.04 4.90 -3.15
N ALA A 111 -26.77 5.22 -4.21
CA ALA A 111 -26.18 5.84 -5.39
C ALA A 111 -25.76 7.28 -5.03
N VAL A 112 -24.54 7.68 -5.42
CA VAL A 112 -24.14 9.08 -5.25
C VAL A 112 -24.87 9.96 -6.27
N THR A 113 -25.02 11.23 -5.93
CA THR A 113 -25.52 12.28 -6.82
C THR A 113 -24.65 12.44 -8.07
N THR A 114 -25.07 13.27 -9.03
CA THR A 114 -24.38 13.39 -10.31
C THR A 114 -23.03 14.13 -10.15
N TYR A 115 -21.94 13.47 -10.56
CA TYR A 115 -20.55 13.98 -10.63
C TYR A 115 -19.75 14.20 -9.32
N PRO A 116 -19.77 13.31 -8.32
CA PRO A 116 -18.78 13.37 -7.24
C PRO A 116 -17.38 13.09 -7.79
N SER A 117 -16.36 13.67 -7.15
CA SER A 117 -15.01 13.14 -7.28
C SER A 117 -14.99 11.68 -6.82
N VAL A 118 -14.16 10.83 -7.42
CA VAL A 118 -14.06 9.41 -7.07
C VAL A 118 -13.75 9.22 -5.57
N PHE A 119 -12.95 10.12 -4.98
CA PHE A 119 -12.58 10.08 -3.56
C PHE A 119 -13.66 10.63 -2.61
N GLU A 120 -14.64 11.37 -3.14
CA GLU A 120 -15.78 11.87 -2.37
C GLU A 120 -16.94 10.86 -2.37
N ALA A 121 -16.95 9.94 -3.33
CA ALA A 121 -17.99 8.93 -3.46
C ALA A 121 -17.97 7.97 -2.26
N ARG A 122 -18.92 8.14 -1.33
CA ARG A 122 -19.08 7.32 -0.12
C ARG A 122 -19.62 5.92 -0.36
N ASN A 123 -19.60 5.48 -1.60
CA ASN A 123 -20.23 4.25 -2.02
C ASN A 123 -19.23 3.31 -2.74
N VAL A 124 -17.97 3.72 -2.86
CA VAL A 124 -16.84 2.95 -3.39
C VAL A 124 -15.71 2.95 -2.37
N ALA A 125 -15.38 1.80 -1.80
CA ALA A 125 -14.23 1.63 -0.93
C ALA A 125 -12.99 1.26 -1.77
N PHE A 126 -11.82 1.71 -1.34
CA PHE A 126 -10.57 1.51 -2.07
C PHE A 126 -9.61 0.59 -1.33
N LYS A 127 -8.80 -0.12 -2.09
CA LYS A 127 -7.77 -1.01 -1.57
C LYS A 127 -6.90 -0.31 -0.51
N GLY A 128 -6.61 -1.00 0.60
CA GLY A 128 -5.73 -0.50 1.64
C GLY A 128 -6.39 0.45 2.65
N SER A 129 -7.62 0.89 2.38
CA SER A 129 -8.43 1.61 3.39
C SER A 129 -8.75 0.68 4.57
N PHE A 130 -8.98 1.25 5.75
CA PHE A 130 -9.22 0.47 6.97
C PHE A 130 -10.65 0.63 7.46
N CYS A 131 -11.36 -0.47 7.67
CA CYS A 131 -12.70 -0.45 8.24
C CYS A 131 -12.60 -0.26 9.76
N LEU A 132 -12.95 0.93 10.25
CA LEU A 132 -12.92 1.23 11.69
C LEU A 132 -14.11 0.61 12.41
N GLU A 133 -15.31 0.77 11.85
CA GLU A 133 -16.56 0.40 12.49
C GLU A 133 -17.57 -0.15 11.47
N GLY A 134 -18.52 -0.92 11.97
CA GLY A 134 -19.63 -1.46 11.18
C GLY A 134 -19.26 -2.68 10.34
N ASP A 135 -20.22 -3.04 9.49
CA ASP A 135 -20.14 -4.17 8.59
C ASP A 135 -20.79 -3.85 7.24
N GLY A 136 -20.43 -4.61 6.22
CA GLY A 136 -20.96 -4.38 4.88
C GLY A 136 -20.63 -5.49 3.89
N ILE A 137 -21.17 -5.35 2.70
CA ILE A 137 -20.86 -6.20 1.56
C ILE A 137 -20.52 -5.29 0.39
N GLY A 138 -19.41 -5.57 -0.29
CA GLY A 138 -19.04 -4.87 -1.51
C GLY A 138 -18.82 -5.85 -2.66
N ILE A 139 -19.03 -5.37 -3.88
CA ILE A 139 -18.63 -6.08 -5.10
C ILE A 139 -17.32 -5.51 -5.62
N VAL A 140 -16.37 -6.39 -5.91
CA VAL A 140 -15.05 -6.01 -6.40
C VAL A 140 -15.16 -5.44 -7.82
N VAL A 141 -14.65 -4.24 -8.02
CA VAL A 141 -14.63 -3.55 -9.32
C VAL A 141 -13.24 -3.59 -9.94
N ARG A 142 -12.17 -3.43 -9.15
CA ARG A 142 -10.78 -3.46 -9.62
C ARG A 142 -9.88 -4.20 -8.63
N THR A 143 -8.93 -4.96 -9.14
CA THR A 143 -7.96 -5.75 -8.37
C THR A 143 -6.53 -5.50 -8.83
N GLY A 144 -5.56 -5.84 -7.97
CA GLY A 144 -4.13 -5.81 -8.30
C GLY A 144 -3.67 -4.45 -8.83
N LYS A 145 -2.92 -4.44 -9.94
CA LYS A 145 -2.39 -3.22 -10.57
C LYS A 145 -3.43 -2.26 -11.14
N TYR A 146 -4.70 -2.64 -11.13
CA TYR A 146 -5.79 -1.83 -11.67
C TYR A 146 -6.54 -1.06 -10.59
N THR A 147 -6.23 -1.28 -9.31
CA THR A 147 -6.76 -0.44 -8.23
C THR A 147 -6.29 1.00 -8.38
N VAL A 148 -6.99 1.93 -7.71
CA VAL A 148 -6.66 3.35 -7.75
C VAL A 148 -5.28 3.65 -7.16
N ILE A 149 -4.87 2.85 -6.17
CA ILE A 149 -3.51 2.79 -5.61
C ILE A 149 -2.73 1.66 -6.28
#